data_AF-A0AAD0Z3H5-F1
#
_entry.id   AF-A0AAD0Z3H5-F1
#
_cell.length_a   1.000
_cell.length_b   1.000
_cell.length_c   1.000
_cell.angle_alpha   90.00
_cell.angle_beta   90.00
_cell.angle_gamma   90.00
#
_symmetry.space_group_name_H-M   'P 1'
#
loop_
_entity.id
_entity.type
_entity.pdbx_description
1 polymer ?
#
loop_
_entity_poly.entity_id
_entity_poly.type
_entity_poly.pdbx_seq_one_letter_code
_entity_poly.pdbx_strand_id
1 'polypeptide(L)'
;MKKFLLSMMAFVTIMSFNACSDSNAAQEANLTSNESKNVAVKDFGKTVPVGIQKENDSYRVAFMISAQPFSIKDTKENENFITMISQAVKSESPIHVFTKANTNEIAKVEKATEADVRYFKSILTKEVKSDATTSKLASVIPNLATLNSLFTQIKNQSCGTSTASSPCITFRYPVDGCYARAHKMRQILNNAGYECEKQFVYGNLRASTGTCCVSWVYHVAVLVSFKNASGVVEKRIIDPSLNSTGPITDTAWRALCTNSTCGSTSVSSYANTAGNVYYRNPAGSLLYDNNLVNTNCTLTAFSALSGCSAPVPSTAHCGF
;
A
#
# COMPACT_ATOMS: atom_id res chain seq x y z
N MET A 1 69.99 30.82 -25.22
CA MET A 1 70.36 31.36 -26.54
C MET A 1 69.10 31.49 -27.40
N LYS A 2 69.09 32.35 -28.43
CA LYS A 2 68.04 32.54 -29.48
C LYS A 2 66.56 32.55 -29.05
N LYS A 3 65.96 33.75 -29.06
CA LYS A 3 64.51 33.98 -29.32
C LYS A 3 64.24 33.91 -30.83
N PHE A 4 62.98 33.73 -31.27
CA PHE A 4 62.35 34.56 -32.32
C PHE A 4 60.87 34.22 -32.61
N LEU A 5 60.10 35.28 -32.96
CA LEU A 5 58.87 35.42 -33.80
C LEU A 5 57.67 34.45 -33.59
N LEU A 6 56.38 34.85 -33.52
CA LEU A 6 55.58 36.05 -33.91
C LEU A 6 55.00 36.05 -35.36
N SER A 7 53.82 36.67 -35.52
CA SER A 7 52.94 36.75 -36.71
C SER A 7 51.98 35.55 -36.88
N MET A 8 50.70 35.62 -37.31
CA MET A 8 49.61 36.63 -37.44
C MET A 8 48.85 36.41 -38.78
N MET A 9 47.51 36.39 -38.72
CA MET A 9 46.52 36.46 -39.81
C MET A 9 46.56 35.45 -40.98
N ALA A 10 45.41 34.80 -41.22
CA ALA A 10 44.78 34.71 -42.56
C ALA A 10 43.28 34.39 -42.41
N PHE A 11 42.43 35.05 -43.22
CA PHE A 11 41.01 34.76 -43.39
C PHE A 11 40.84 34.01 -44.72
N VAL A 12 40.12 32.88 -44.76
CA VAL A 12 39.63 32.31 -46.03
C VAL A 12 38.19 31.84 -45.83
N THR A 13 37.27 32.52 -46.50
CA THR A 13 35.87 32.15 -46.60
C THR A 13 35.69 31.14 -47.73
N ILE A 14 34.93 30.06 -47.51
CA ILE A 14 34.34 29.29 -48.60
C ILE A 14 32.83 29.21 -48.36
N MET A 15 32.07 29.88 -49.23
CA MET A 15 30.64 29.66 -49.38
C MET A 15 30.39 28.66 -50.51
N SER A 16 29.39 27.80 -50.35
CA SER A 16 28.78 27.02 -51.43
C SER A 16 27.27 27.11 -51.29
N PHE A 17 26.61 27.80 -52.23
CA PHE A 17 25.18 28.11 -52.24
C PHE A 17 24.50 27.49 -53.48
N ASN A 18 23.19 27.23 -53.36
CA ASN A 18 22.21 26.94 -54.42
C ASN A 18 22.39 25.55 -55.11
N ALA A 19 21.36 24.90 -55.64
CA ALA A 19 19.95 25.27 -55.95
C ALA A 19 18.95 24.77 -54.86
N CYS A 20 17.76 25.35 -54.63
CA CYS A 20 16.68 25.87 -55.49
C CYS A 20 15.95 24.76 -56.27
N SER A 21 14.62 24.66 -56.31
CA SER A 21 13.51 25.34 -55.58
C SER A 21 12.28 24.38 -55.58
N ASP A 22 10.98 24.68 -55.43
CA ASP A 22 10.07 25.85 -55.35
C ASP A 22 8.68 25.32 -54.83
N SER A 23 7.63 26.07 -54.43
CA SER A 23 7.40 27.51 -54.26
C SER A 23 6.16 27.81 -53.37
N ASN A 24 6.09 29.04 -52.83
CA ASN A 24 4.90 29.89 -52.62
C ASN A 24 3.70 29.57 -51.66
N ALA A 25 3.11 30.71 -51.25
CA ALA A 25 1.74 30.97 -50.77
C ALA A 25 1.38 30.63 -49.31
N ALA A 26 1.23 31.69 -48.51
CA ALA A 26 0.69 31.66 -47.15
C ALA A 26 -0.84 31.45 -47.13
N GLN A 27 -1.33 30.81 -46.07
CA GLN A 27 -2.70 31.01 -45.60
C GLN A 27 -2.74 30.89 -44.07
N GLU A 28 -3.41 31.83 -43.40
CA GLU A 28 -3.67 31.75 -41.96
C GLU A 28 -4.72 30.66 -41.68
N ALA A 29 -4.27 29.46 -41.33
CA ALA A 29 -5.14 28.41 -40.84
C ALA A 29 -5.36 28.59 -39.32
N ASN A 30 -6.45 29.27 -38.94
CA ASN A 30 -6.85 29.47 -37.55
C ASN A 30 -7.33 28.14 -36.93
N LEU A 31 -6.38 27.26 -36.58
CA LEU A 31 -6.63 25.94 -36.04
C LEU A 31 -6.75 25.99 -34.51
N THR A 32 -7.99 25.88 -34.05
CA THR A 32 -8.35 25.68 -32.65
C THR A 32 -7.95 24.28 -32.16
N SER A 33 -6.64 24.06 -32.00
CA SER A 33 -6.14 22.93 -31.23
C SER A 33 -6.59 23.07 -29.78
N ASN A 34 -7.70 22.42 -29.43
CA ASN A 34 -8.08 22.21 -28.04
C ASN A 34 -6.90 21.53 -27.34
N GLU A 35 -6.20 22.26 -26.47
CA GLU A 35 -5.23 21.68 -25.55
C GLU A 35 -5.99 20.81 -24.55
N SER A 36 -6.20 19.54 -24.93
CA SER A 36 -6.51 18.48 -23.99
C SER A 36 -5.40 18.47 -22.95
N LYS A 37 -5.69 19.00 -21.77
CA LYS A 37 -4.74 19.10 -20.66
C LYS A 37 -4.22 17.69 -20.37
N ASN A 38 -3.01 17.38 -20.85
CA ASN A 38 -2.36 16.09 -20.70
C ASN A 38 -1.95 15.93 -19.23
N VAL A 39 -2.93 15.60 -18.40
CA VAL A 39 -2.74 15.19 -17.01
C VAL A 39 -1.82 13.99 -17.04
N ALA A 40 -0.58 14.15 -16.56
CA ALA A 40 0.39 13.07 -16.55
C ALA A 40 -0.20 11.84 -15.82
N VAL A 41 -0.31 10.74 -16.54
CA VAL A 41 -0.90 9.49 -16.05
C VAL A 41 0.20 8.55 -15.57
N LYS A 42 0.02 7.98 -14.38
CA LYS A 42 0.88 6.95 -13.80
C LYS A 42 0.18 5.60 -13.86
N ASP A 43 0.86 4.60 -14.40
CA ASP A 43 0.43 3.20 -14.27
C ASP A 43 0.52 2.76 -12.80
N PHE A 44 -0.60 2.30 -12.23
CA PHE A 44 -0.65 1.70 -10.88
C PHE A 44 -0.53 0.17 -10.92
N GLY A 45 -0.82 -0.44 -12.07
CA GLY A 45 -0.83 -1.88 -12.29
C GLY A 45 -2.23 -2.50 -12.26
N LYS A 46 -2.25 -3.84 -12.27
CA LYS A 46 -3.48 -4.63 -12.16
C LYS A 46 -3.81 -4.87 -10.69
N THR A 47 -5.09 -4.79 -10.32
CA THR A 47 -5.56 -5.03 -8.95
C THR A 47 -7.04 -5.39 -8.92
N VAL A 48 -7.50 -6.01 -7.83
CA VAL A 48 -8.93 -6.23 -7.55
C VAL A 48 -9.44 -5.09 -6.64
N PRO A 49 -10.48 -4.34 -7.04
CA PRO A 49 -11.15 -3.39 -6.16
C PRO A 49 -12.06 -4.16 -5.19
N VAL A 50 -12.04 -3.75 -3.92
CA VAL A 50 -12.72 -4.43 -2.81
C VAL A 50 -13.79 -3.58 -2.14
N GLY A 51 -13.97 -2.35 -2.61
CA GLY A 51 -15.02 -1.43 -2.18
C GLY A 51 -15.08 -0.18 -3.05
N ILE A 52 -16.28 0.34 -3.26
CA ILE A 52 -16.53 1.65 -3.85
C ILE A 52 -17.70 2.31 -3.10
N GLN A 53 -17.54 3.58 -2.72
CA GLN A 53 -18.54 4.34 -1.96
C GLN A 53 -18.57 5.78 -2.47
N LYS A 54 -19.76 6.35 -2.67
CA LYS A 54 -19.91 7.77 -3.07
C LYS A 54 -19.61 8.68 -1.88
N GLU A 55 -18.71 9.63 -2.07
CA GLU A 55 -18.33 10.70 -1.15
C GLU A 55 -18.46 12.03 -1.91
N ASN A 56 -19.62 12.69 -1.75
CA ASN A 56 -20.03 13.91 -2.47
C ASN A 56 -19.85 13.79 -4.00
N ASP A 57 -19.04 14.66 -4.62
CA ASP A 57 -18.78 14.74 -6.07
C ASP A 57 -17.73 13.70 -6.54
N SER A 58 -17.53 12.63 -5.76
CA SER A 58 -16.53 11.60 -6.02
C SER A 58 -16.96 10.24 -5.50
N TYR A 59 -16.24 9.20 -5.92
CA TYR A 59 -16.27 7.89 -5.29
C TYR A 59 -14.92 7.60 -4.66
N ARG A 60 -14.93 7.19 -3.39
CA ARG A 60 -13.81 6.54 -2.72
C ARG A 60 -13.75 5.09 -3.15
N VAL A 61 -12.56 4.65 -3.53
CA VAL A 61 -12.26 3.29 -4.02
C VAL A 61 -11.23 2.64 -3.10
N ALA A 62 -11.45 1.36 -2.81
CA ALA A 62 -10.54 0.49 -2.07
C ALA A 62 -10.01 -0.60 -3.01
N PHE A 63 -8.70 -0.86 -2.97
CA PHE A 63 -8.06 -1.98 -3.68
C PHE A 63 -7.58 -3.06 -2.70
N MET A 64 -7.36 -4.27 -3.20
CA MET A 64 -6.77 -5.34 -2.40
C MET A 64 -5.35 -4.98 -1.95
N ILE A 65 -4.92 -5.53 -0.80
CA ILE A 65 -3.62 -5.33 -0.15
C ILE A 65 -3.38 -3.88 0.33
N SER A 66 -3.42 -2.86 -0.54
CA SER A 66 -3.16 -1.47 -0.13
C SER A 66 -4.19 -0.97 0.88
N ALA A 67 -3.72 -0.35 1.96
CA ALA A 67 -4.57 0.30 2.95
C ALA A 67 -5.10 1.67 2.47
N GLN A 68 -4.53 2.25 1.41
CA GLN A 68 -4.82 3.61 0.98
C GLN A 68 -6.21 3.74 0.34
N PRO A 69 -6.95 4.83 0.61
CA PRO A 69 -8.07 5.23 -0.22
C PRO A 69 -7.57 5.80 -1.56
N PHE A 70 -8.30 5.46 -2.62
CA PHE A 70 -8.21 6.09 -3.94
C PHE A 70 -9.51 6.84 -4.22
N SER A 71 -9.52 7.76 -5.18
CA SER A 71 -10.71 8.53 -5.54
C SER A 71 -10.92 8.59 -7.04
N ILE A 72 -12.17 8.71 -7.48
CA ILE A 72 -12.53 9.04 -8.87
C ILE A 72 -13.69 10.03 -8.86
N LYS A 73 -13.61 11.11 -9.65
CA LYS A 73 -14.64 12.16 -9.66
C LYS A 73 -15.92 11.69 -10.33
N ASP A 74 -17.07 11.95 -9.72
CA ASP A 74 -18.38 11.65 -10.29
C ASP A 74 -18.69 12.62 -11.42
N THR A 75 -18.42 12.19 -12.65
CA THR A 75 -18.43 13.01 -13.87
C THR A 75 -18.82 12.12 -15.04
N LYS A 76 -19.44 12.70 -16.08
CA LYS A 76 -19.90 11.94 -17.25
C LYS A 76 -18.74 11.24 -17.99
N GLU A 77 -17.55 11.82 -17.94
CA GLU A 77 -16.30 11.25 -18.45
C GLU A 77 -15.89 9.95 -17.72
N ASN A 78 -16.09 9.90 -16.39
CA ASN A 78 -15.70 8.76 -15.56
C ASN A 78 -16.78 7.69 -15.38
N GLU A 79 -18.02 7.92 -15.84
CA GLU A 79 -19.18 7.03 -15.64
C GLU A 79 -18.88 5.56 -16.03
N ASN A 80 -18.18 5.35 -17.15
CA ASN A 80 -17.74 4.03 -17.60
C ASN A 80 -16.71 3.40 -16.65
N PHE A 81 -15.73 4.16 -16.15
CA PHE A 81 -14.73 3.67 -15.19
C PHE A 81 -15.36 3.36 -13.83
N ILE A 82 -16.25 4.21 -13.34
CA ILE A 82 -17.03 4.01 -12.11
C ILE A 82 -17.88 2.74 -12.23
N THR A 83 -18.50 2.52 -13.40
CA THR A 83 -19.26 1.29 -13.70
C THR A 83 -18.36 0.05 -13.70
N MET A 84 -17.19 0.11 -14.33
CA MET A 84 -16.22 -0.99 -14.34
C MET A 84 -15.71 -1.34 -12.94
N ILE A 85 -15.34 -0.34 -12.13
CA ILE A 85 -14.94 -0.55 -10.72
C ILE A 85 -16.11 -1.18 -9.94
N SER A 86 -17.33 -0.67 -10.10
CA SER A 86 -18.53 -1.17 -9.40
C SER A 86 -18.90 -2.61 -9.78
N GLN A 87 -18.63 -3.04 -11.01
CA GLN A 87 -18.78 -4.42 -11.46
C GLN A 87 -17.65 -5.32 -10.92
N ALA A 88 -16.42 -4.83 -10.94
CA ALA A 88 -15.24 -5.53 -10.44
C ALA A 88 -15.33 -5.82 -8.92
N VAL A 89 -15.79 -4.83 -8.12
CA VAL A 89 -16.05 -5.00 -6.67
C VAL A 89 -17.06 -6.13 -6.41
N LYS A 90 -18.14 -6.20 -7.19
CA LYS A 90 -19.19 -7.22 -7.03
C LYS A 90 -18.75 -8.63 -7.43
N SER A 91 -17.71 -8.76 -8.25
CA SER A 91 -17.27 -10.02 -8.84
C SER A 91 -15.87 -10.47 -8.38
N GLU A 92 -15.24 -9.72 -7.48
CA GLU A 92 -13.83 -9.86 -7.07
C GLU A 92 -12.86 -10.02 -8.26
N SER A 93 -13.15 -9.34 -9.37
CA SER A 93 -12.39 -9.45 -10.62
C SER A 93 -11.37 -8.32 -10.78
N PRO A 94 -10.21 -8.58 -11.41
CA PRO A 94 -9.18 -7.56 -11.60
C PRO A 94 -9.53 -6.53 -12.69
N ILE A 95 -8.94 -5.35 -12.53
CA ILE A 95 -8.90 -4.25 -13.51
C ILE A 95 -7.47 -3.70 -13.57
N HIS A 96 -7.09 -3.07 -14.68
CA HIS A 96 -5.84 -2.30 -14.77
C HIS A 96 -6.16 -0.83 -14.47
N VAL A 97 -5.52 -0.27 -13.44
CA VAL A 97 -5.77 1.07 -12.92
C VAL A 97 -4.63 2.01 -13.28
N PHE A 98 -4.97 3.25 -13.62
CA PHE A 98 -4.02 4.34 -13.78
C PHE A 98 -4.45 5.53 -12.94
N THR A 99 -3.52 6.17 -12.22
CA THR A 99 -3.80 7.38 -11.44
C THR A 99 -3.19 8.62 -12.10
N LYS A 100 -3.58 9.80 -11.62
CA LYS A 100 -2.87 11.05 -11.95
C LYS A 100 -1.51 11.04 -11.24
N ALA A 101 -0.50 11.62 -11.88
CA ALA A 101 0.85 11.67 -11.34
C ALA A 101 0.86 12.26 -9.91
N ASN A 102 1.54 11.55 -9.00
CA ASN A 102 1.69 11.91 -7.59
C ASN A 102 0.40 12.00 -6.77
N THR A 103 -0.74 11.47 -7.25
CA THR A 103 -1.98 11.36 -6.45
C THR A 103 -2.60 9.95 -6.53
N ASN A 104 -3.56 9.70 -5.63
CA ASN A 104 -4.42 8.51 -5.64
C ASN A 104 -5.75 8.78 -6.37
N GLU A 105 -5.86 9.87 -7.15
CA GLU A 105 -7.02 10.10 -8.02
C GLU A 105 -6.87 9.25 -9.29
N ILE A 106 -7.81 8.33 -9.52
CA ILE A 106 -7.88 7.46 -10.69
C ILE A 106 -8.15 8.32 -11.93
N ALA A 107 -7.33 8.17 -12.95
CA ALA A 107 -7.43 8.86 -14.23
C ALA A 107 -8.05 7.98 -15.33
N LYS A 108 -7.86 6.66 -15.25
CA LYS A 108 -8.31 5.69 -16.25
C LYS A 108 -8.43 4.30 -15.64
N VAL A 109 -9.38 3.50 -16.14
CA VAL A 109 -9.50 2.07 -15.82
C VAL A 109 -9.64 1.28 -17.12
N GLU A 110 -8.91 0.16 -17.22
CA GLU A 110 -9.00 -0.78 -18.35
C GLU A 110 -9.40 -2.18 -17.86
N LYS A 111 -9.95 -2.98 -18.78
CA LYS A 111 -10.30 -4.38 -18.51
C LYS A 111 -9.01 -5.19 -18.33
N ALA A 112 -8.95 -6.00 -17.28
CA ALA A 112 -7.89 -6.99 -17.14
C ALA A 112 -8.06 -8.13 -18.17
N THR A 113 -6.96 -8.80 -18.51
CA THR A 113 -6.95 -9.93 -19.44
C THR A 113 -7.44 -11.21 -18.78
N GLU A 114 -7.75 -12.26 -19.55
CA GLU A 114 -8.03 -13.57 -18.95
C GLU A 114 -6.86 -14.13 -18.14
N ALA A 115 -5.62 -13.80 -18.51
CA ALA A 115 -4.43 -14.24 -17.78
C ALA A 115 -4.38 -13.57 -16.40
N ASP A 116 -4.69 -12.28 -16.32
CA ASP A 116 -4.85 -11.57 -15.05
C ASP A 116 -6.00 -12.18 -14.22
N VAL A 117 -7.16 -12.47 -14.84
CA VAL A 117 -8.30 -13.10 -14.15
C VAL A 117 -7.95 -14.49 -13.59
N ARG A 118 -7.16 -15.29 -14.32
CA ARG A 118 -6.64 -16.58 -13.84
C ARG A 118 -5.63 -16.40 -12.70
N TYR A 119 -4.73 -15.42 -12.81
CA TYR A 119 -3.73 -15.10 -11.77
C TYR A 119 -4.38 -14.61 -10.48
N PHE A 120 -5.24 -13.59 -10.52
CA PHE A 120 -5.85 -13.05 -9.31
C PHE A 120 -6.72 -14.08 -8.57
N LYS A 121 -7.40 -14.97 -9.28
CA LYS A 121 -8.14 -16.10 -8.67
C LYS A 121 -7.24 -17.14 -7.97
N SER A 122 -5.97 -17.27 -8.34
CA SER A 122 -5.06 -18.23 -7.69
C SER A 122 -4.42 -17.67 -6.41
N ILE A 123 -4.18 -16.35 -6.36
CA ILE A 123 -3.60 -15.66 -5.19
C ILE A 123 -4.64 -15.15 -4.18
N LEU A 124 -5.83 -14.76 -4.63
CA LEU A 124 -6.94 -14.28 -3.80
C LEU A 124 -8.09 -15.31 -3.85
N THR A 125 -8.08 -16.25 -2.90
CA THR A 125 -8.88 -17.48 -2.93
C THR A 125 -9.86 -17.57 -1.76
N LYS A 126 -10.92 -18.37 -1.89
CA LYS A 126 -11.77 -18.78 -0.74
C LYS A 126 -11.18 -19.94 0.06
N GLU A 127 -10.12 -20.58 -0.44
CA GLU A 127 -9.48 -21.73 0.21
C GLU A 127 -8.74 -21.32 1.49
N VAL A 128 -9.03 -22.01 2.59
CA VAL A 128 -8.26 -21.89 3.84
C VAL A 128 -7.02 -22.76 3.72
N LYS A 129 -5.89 -22.16 3.35
CA LYS A 129 -4.59 -22.84 3.28
C LYS A 129 -4.00 -22.94 4.68
N SER A 130 -3.74 -24.16 5.15
CA SER A 130 -2.97 -24.40 6.37
C SER A 130 -1.48 -24.16 6.12
N ASP A 131 -0.78 -23.70 7.15
CA ASP A 131 0.67 -23.58 7.14
C ASP A 131 1.24 -24.76 7.95
N ALA A 132 1.86 -25.72 7.27
CA ALA A 132 2.35 -26.94 7.92
C ALA A 132 3.38 -26.65 9.03
N THR A 133 4.08 -25.51 8.96
CA THR A 133 5.07 -25.10 9.96
C THR A 133 4.42 -24.66 11.28
N THR A 134 3.18 -24.14 11.24
CA THR A 134 2.48 -23.64 12.44
C THR A 134 1.83 -24.72 13.28
N SER A 135 1.66 -25.92 12.73
CA SER A 135 1.11 -27.09 13.43
C SER A 135 1.85 -27.46 14.73
N LYS A 136 3.06 -26.93 14.93
CA LYS A 136 3.93 -27.15 16.10
C LYS A 136 4.07 -25.91 17.01
N LEU A 137 3.44 -24.78 16.67
CA LEU A 137 3.54 -23.52 17.43
C LEU A 137 2.41 -23.42 18.47
N ALA A 138 2.70 -22.77 19.60
CA ALA A 138 1.72 -22.55 20.66
C ALA A 138 0.84 -21.33 20.34
N SER A 139 -0.46 -21.55 20.08
CA SER A 139 -1.43 -20.47 19.82
C SER A 139 -1.83 -19.65 21.07
N VAL A 140 -1.28 -19.95 22.25
CA VAL A 140 -1.55 -19.25 23.52
C VAL A 140 -0.24 -19.06 24.30
N ILE A 141 0.11 -17.81 24.55
CA ILE A 141 1.27 -17.40 25.35
C ILE A 141 1.05 -17.72 26.84
N PRO A 142 2.06 -18.23 27.58
CA PRO A 142 1.87 -18.75 28.94
C PRO A 142 1.55 -17.70 30.01
N ASN A 143 1.94 -16.43 29.82
CA ASN A 143 1.70 -15.35 30.79
C ASN A 143 1.91 -13.94 30.18
N LEU A 144 1.46 -12.90 30.90
CA LEU A 144 1.64 -11.49 30.54
C LEU A 144 3.11 -11.06 30.37
N ALA A 145 4.04 -11.60 31.18
CA ALA A 145 5.46 -11.25 31.07
C ALA A 145 6.06 -11.69 29.73
N THR A 146 5.65 -12.86 29.23
CA THR A 146 6.05 -13.39 27.93
C THR A 146 5.43 -12.57 26.79
N LEU A 147 4.17 -12.13 26.91
CA LEU A 147 3.53 -11.21 25.96
C LEU A 147 4.29 -9.87 25.88
N ASN A 148 4.71 -9.32 27.02
CA ASN A 148 5.48 -8.07 27.08
C ASN A 148 6.90 -8.24 26.51
N SER A 149 7.54 -9.39 26.73
CA SER A 149 8.81 -9.73 26.09
C SER A 149 8.70 -9.77 24.56
N LEU A 150 7.64 -10.39 24.03
CA LEU A 150 7.37 -10.46 22.58
C LEU A 150 7.04 -9.08 21.99
N PHE A 151 6.28 -8.25 22.71
CA PHE A 151 6.08 -6.84 22.34
C PHE A 151 7.41 -6.08 22.24
N THR A 152 8.32 -6.24 23.21
CA THR A 152 9.65 -5.61 23.20
C THR A 152 10.51 -6.12 22.04
N GLN A 153 10.49 -7.43 21.75
CA GLN A 153 11.20 -8.00 20.59
C GLN A 153 10.69 -7.41 19.26
N ILE A 154 9.38 -7.30 19.09
CA ILE A 154 8.75 -6.66 17.93
C ILE A 154 9.15 -5.18 17.83
N LYS A 155 9.04 -4.43 18.94
CA LYS A 155 9.38 -3.00 18.97
C LYS A 155 10.86 -2.76 18.69
N ASN A 156 11.76 -3.65 19.10
CA ASN A 156 13.18 -3.58 18.78
C ASN A 156 13.47 -3.73 17.27
N GLN A 157 12.58 -4.35 16.49
CA GLN A 157 12.70 -4.41 15.03
C GLN A 157 12.12 -3.18 14.29
N SER A 158 11.77 -2.10 15.00
CA SER A 158 11.26 -0.86 14.36
C SER A 158 12.32 -0.17 13.50
N CYS A 159 11.98 0.22 12.27
CA CYS A 159 12.87 1.04 11.44
C CYS A 159 13.23 2.36 12.15
N GLY A 160 14.54 2.62 12.28
CA GLY A 160 15.09 3.77 12.99
C GLY A 160 15.63 3.48 14.39
N THR A 161 15.53 2.24 14.90
CA THR A 161 16.32 1.79 16.06
C THR A 161 17.68 1.26 15.61
N SER A 162 18.65 1.24 16.53
CA SER A 162 19.93 0.54 16.36
C SER A 162 19.83 -0.98 16.59
N THR A 163 18.66 -1.48 16.98
CA THR A 163 18.39 -2.88 17.34
C THR A 163 17.66 -3.67 16.25
N ALA A 164 17.24 -3.01 15.16
CA ALA A 164 16.52 -3.64 14.07
C ALA A 164 17.46 -4.27 13.03
N SER A 165 17.18 -5.51 12.65
CA SER A 165 17.79 -6.20 11.51
C SER A 165 17.03 -5.88 10.21
N SER A 166 17.68 -6.10 9.06
CA SER A 166 17.04 -5.87 7.77
C SER A 166 16.18 -7.08 7.32
N PRO A 167 14.98 -6.87 6.74
CA PRO A 167 14.25 -5.60 6.68
C PRO A 167 13.53 -5.30 8.00
N CYS A 168 13.70 -4.07 8.47
CA CYS A 168 13.07 -3.57 9.69
C CYS A 168 11.55 -3.35 9.49
N ILE A 169 10.80 -3.32 10.58
CA ILE A 169 9.35 -3.09 10.55
C ILE A 169 9.07 -1.59 10.50
N THR A 170 8.35 -1.15 9.47
CA THR A 170 8.16 0.26 9.11
C THR A 170 7.06 0.96 9.93
N PHE A 171 6.99 0.71 11.24
CA PHE A 171 5.95 1.26 12.12
C PHE A 171 5.86 2.79 12.09
N ARG A 172 6.99 3.49 11.89
CA ARG A 172 7.05 4.94 11.72
C ARG A 172 6.41 5.48 10.44
N TYR A 173 6.05 4.61 9.48
CA TYR A 173 5.39 4.97 8.23
C TYR A 173 3.99 4.31 8.14
N PRO A 174 2.97 4.92 8.77
CA PRO A 174 1.63 4.33 8.85
C PRO A 174 0.81 4.43 7.55
N VAL A 175 1.26 5.16 6.51
CA VAL A 175 0.44 5.46 5.31
C VAL A 175 -0.10 4.21 4.60
N ASP A 176 0.73 3.18 4.46
CA ASP A 176 0.35 1.88 3.90
C ASP A 176 1.22 0.76 4.52
N GLY A 177 1.14 -0.48 4.02
CA GLY A 177 2.05 -1.57 4.41
C GLY A 177 1.69 -2.29 5.71
N CYS A 178 0.51 -2.06 6.28
CA CYS A 178 0.05 -2.68 7.52
C CYS A 178 0.07 -4.23 7.47
N TYR A 179 -0.31 -4.80 6.33
CA TYR A 179 -0.22 -6.22 6.00
C TYR A 179 1.20 -6.78 6.20
N ALA A 180 2.21 -6.12 5.62
CA ALA A 180 3.62 -6.49 5.76
C ALA A 180 4.13 -6.32 7.20
N ARG A 181 3.76 -5.22 7.87
CA ARG A 181 4.08 -5.04 9.31
C ARG A 181 3.50 -6.18 10.15
N ALA A 182 2.22 -6.50 9.98
CA ALA A 182 1.54 -7.55 10.73
C ALA A 182 2.09 -8.96 10.44
N HIS A 183 2.50 -9.26 9.21
CA HIS A 183 3.10 -10.56 8.90
C HIS A 183 4.57 -10.67 9.41
N LYS A 184 5.33 -9.57 9.42
CA LYS A 184 6.65 -9.54 10.07
C LYS A 184 6.56 -9.63 11.59
N MET A 185 5.53 -9.03 12.22
CA MET A 185 5.23 -9.24 13.64
C MET A 185 4.95 -10.73 13.93
N ARG A 186 4.15 -11.40 13.11
CA ARG A 186 3.94 -12.86 13.18
C ARG A 186 5.27 -13.62 13.13
N GLN A 187 6.18 -13.31 12.20
CA GLN A 187 7.47 -14.01 12.12
C GLN A 187 8.23 -13.98 13.45
N ILE A 188 8.17 -12.88 14.20
CA ILE A 188 8.83 -12.75 15.51
C ILE A 188 8.17 -13.64 16.57
N LEU A 189 6.84 -13.80 16.55
CA LEU A 189 6.15 -14.78 17.40
C LEU A 189 6.53 -16.22 17.02
N ASN A 190 6.50 -16.54 15.73
CA ASN A 190 6.78 -17.88 15.22
C ASN A 190 8.23 -18.31 15.53
N ASN A 191 9.19 -17.40 15.39
CA ASN A 191 10.59 -17.61 15.80
C ASN A 191 10.74 -17.85 17.32
N ALA A 192 9.80 -17.38 18.14
CA ALA A 192 9.74 -17.61 19.58
C ALA A 192 8.84 -18.79 19.98
N GLY A 193 8.34 -19.58 19.01
CA GLY A 193 7.52 -20.78 19.26
C GLY A 193 6.00 -20.54 19.38
N TYR A 194 5.51 -19.32 19.09
CA TYR A 194 4.10 -18.95 19.21
C TYR A 194 3.47 -18.64 17.86
N GLU A 195 2.16 -18.87 17.71
CA GLU A 195 1.37 -18.40 16.56
C GLU A 195 0.23 -17.49 17.04
N CYS A 196 -0.33 -16.70 16.15
CA CYS A 196 -1.32 -15.67 16.44
C CYS A 196 -2.51 -15.70 15.47
N GLU A 197 -3.48 -14.84 15.74
CA GLU A 197 -4.49 -14.42 14.77
C GLU A 197 -4.05 -13.10 14.10
N LYS A 198 -4.66 -12.75 12.98
CA LYS A 198 -4.74 -11.36 12.50
C LYS A 198 -6.15 -10.84 12.74
N GLN A 199 -6.27 -9.62 13.26
CA GLN A 199 -7.53 -8.87 13.19
C GLN A 199 -7.44 -7.84 12.07
N PHE A 200 -8.33 -7.96 11.09
CA PHE A 200 -8.56 -6.95 10.06
C PHE A 200 -9.76 -6.08 10.48
N VAL A 201 -9.63 -4.76 10.40
CA VAL A 201 -10.74 -3.80 10.58
C VAL A 201 -10.90 -2.99 9.30
N TYR A 202 -12.13 -2.72 8.88
CA TYR A 202 -12.48 -2.09 7.60
C TYR A 202 -13.39 -0.88 7.83
N GLY A 203 -13.35 0.10 6.92
CA GLY A 203 -14.28 1.22 6.89
C GLY A 203 -13.65 2.52 6.36
N ASN A 204 -14.23 3.66 6.73
CA ASN A 204 -13.59 4.96 6.58
C ASN A 204 -12.67 5.19 7.79
N LEU A 205 -11.52 4.54 7.82
CA LEU A 205 -10.61 4.59 8.95
C LEU A 205 -9.73 5.84 8.90
N ARG A 206 -9.44 6.42 10.06
CA ARG A 206 -8.49 7.53 10.23
C ARG A 206 -7.72 7.38 11.53
N ALA A 207 -6.41 7.55 11.46
CA ALA A 207 -5.52 7.44 12.61
C ALA A 207 -4.57 8.63 12.70
N SER A 208 -4.15 8.96 13.93
CA SER A 208 -3.18 10.02 14.21
C SER A 208 -1.88 9.43 14.76
N THR A 209 -0.75 9.95 14.31
CA THR A 209 0.58 9.70 14.89
C THR A 209 0.90 10.64 16.06
N GLY A 210 -0.03 11.54 16.42
CA GLY A 210 0.21 12.69 17.30
C GLY A 210 0.80 13.91 16.57
N THR A 211 1.40 13.74 15.39
CA THR A 211 1.96 14.84 14.57
C THR A 211 1.28 15.02 13.22
N CYS A 212 0.74 13.94 12.65
CA CYS A 212 0.01 13.94 11.38
C CYS A 212 -1.01 12.79 11.33
N CYS A 213 -2.02 12.96 10.46
CA CYS A 213 -3.09 11.98 10.25
C CYS A 213 -2.87 11.15 8.98
N VAL A 214 -3.35 9.90 9.01
CA VAL A 214 -3.52 9.03 7.84
C VAL A 214 -4.98 8.59 7.71
N SER A 215 -5.39 8.26 6.49
CA SER A 215 -6.70 7.65 6.20
C SER A 215 -6.51 6.29 5.55
N TRP A 216 -7.32 5.31 5.95
CA TRP A 216 -7.26 3.95 5.39
C TRP A 216 -8.64 3.42 4.98
N VAL A 217 -8.67 2.43 4.10
CA VAL A 217 -9.85 1.61 3.79
C VAL A 217 -9.94 0.36 4.68
N TYR A 218 -8.80 -0.11 5.19
CA TYR A 218 -8.69 -1.15 6.21
C TYR A 218 -7.37 -1.02 6.98
N HIS A 219 -7.29 -1.62 8.17
CA HIS A 219 -6.03 -1.81 8.90
C HIS A 219 -5.94 -3.24 9.46
N VAL A 220 -4.73 -3.70 9.75
CA VAL A 220 -4.46 -5.06 10.27
C VAL A 220 -3.29 -5.08 11.25
N ALA A 221 -3.43 -5.86 12.31
CA ALA A 221 -2.40 -6.14 13.31
C ALA A 221 -2.47 -7.61 13.77
N VAL A 222 -1.47 -8.06 14.53
CA VAL A 222 -1.51 -9.38 15.18
C VAL A 222 -2.40 -9.33 16.42
N LEU A 223 -3.33 -10.27 16.51
CA LEU A 223 -4.17 -10.52 17.68
C LEU A 223 -3.62 -11.75 18.39
N VAL A 224 -3.19 -11.55 19.63
CA VAL A 224 -2.35 -12.51 20.35
C VAL A 224 -3.06 -13.00 21.59
N SER A 225 -3.23 -14.31 21.70
CA SER A 225 -3.85 -14.96 22.87
C SER A 225 -2.80 -15.26 23.94
N PHE A 226 -3.10 -14.95 25.21
CA PHE A 226 -2.21 -15.19 26.35
C PHE A 226 -3.01 -15.54 27.61
N LYS A 227 -2.41 -16.25 28.57
CA LYS A 227 -3.01 -16.45 29.89
C LYS A 227 -2.76 -15.24 30.81
N ASN A 228 -3.81 -14.76 31.48
CA ASN A 228 -3.70 -13.75 32.52
C ASN A 228 -3.25 -14.35 33.86
N ALA A 229 -3.17 -13.53 34.92
CA ALA A 229 -2.73 -13.96 36.25
C ALA A 229 -3.60 -15.07 36.87
N SER A 230 -4.88 -15.14 36.49
CA SER A 230 -5.83 -16.19 36.92
C SER A 230 -5.85 -17.40 35.99
N GLY A 231 -4.91 -17.49 35.03
CA GLY A 231 -4.82 -18.57 34.04
C GLY A 231 -5.83 -18.51 32.90
N VAL A 232 -6.75 -17.53 32.90
CA VAL A 232 -7.78 -17.34 31.87
C VAL A 232 -7.15 -16.80 30.59
N VAL A 233 -7.57 -17.32 29.43
CA VAL A 233 -7.07 -16.85 28.13
C VAL A 233 -7.74 -15.54 27.74
N GLU A 234 -6.93 -14.50 27.59
CA GLU A 234 -7.31 -13.20 27.05
C GLU A 234 -6.62 -12.95 25.72
N LYS A 235 -7.08 -11.94 24.95
CA LYS A 235 -6.43 -11.49 23.72
C LYS A 235 -5.99 -10.03 23.80
N ARG A 236 -4.92 -9.68 23.11
CA ARG A 236 -4.43 -8.30 22.90
C ARG A 236 -3.93 -8.11 21.47
N ILE A 237 -4.08 -6.90 20.95
CA ILE A 237 -3.39 -6.47 19.73
C ILE A 237 -1.98 -6.00 20.08
N ILE A 238 -1.01 -6.37 19.25
CA ILE A 238 0.30 -5.70 19.19
C ILE A 238 0.36 -4.90 17.88
N ASP A 239 0.47 -3.58 18.00
CA ASP A 239 0.67 -2.66 16.87
C ASP A 239 1.44 -1.40 17.29
N PRO A 240 2.78 -1.43 17.26
CA PRO A 240 3.61 -0.25 17.50
C PRO A 240 3.43 0.92 16.52
N SER A 241 2.67 0.78 15.41
CA SER A 241 2.30 1.91 14.55
C SER A 241 1.09 2.72 15.06
N LEU A 242 0.37 2.21 16.07
CA LEU A 242 -0.71 2.93 16.77
C LEU A 242 -0.50 3.04 18.28
N ASN A 243 0.11 2.04 18.93
CA ASN A 243 0.48 2.11 20.35
C ASN A 243 1.88 1.56 20.61
N SER A 244 2.84 2.46 20.82
CA SER A 244 4.25 2.12 21.04
C SER A 244 4.59 1.74 22.49
N THR A 245 3.63 1.74 23.41
CA THR A 245 3.85 1.49 24.85
C THR A 245 3.67 0.03 25.27
N GLY A 246 2.80 -0.74 24.61
CA GLY A 246 2.53 -2.13 24.94
C GLY A 246 1.38 -2.77 24.14
N PRO A 247 1.03 -4.03 24.43
CA PRO A 247 -0.17 -4.68 23.90
C PRO A 247 -1.45 -4.01 24.44
N ILE A 248 -2.47 -3.82 23.59
CA ILE A 248 -3.75 -3.18 23.95
C ILE A 248 -4.94 -4.07 23.63
N THR A 249 -6.14 -3.75 24.14
CA THR A 249 -7.35 -4.46 23.74
C THR A 249 -7.68 -4.18 22.27
N ASP A 250 -8.33 -5.12 21.60
CA ASP A 250 -8.72 -4.96 20.20
C ASP A 250 -9.76 -3.85 20.01
N THR A 251 -10.68 -3.66 20.97
CA THR A 251 -11.57 -2.49 21.04
C THR A 251 -10.80 -1.17 21.12
N ALA A 252 -9.74 -1.07 21.95
CA ALA A 252 -8.92 0.15 22.01
C ALA A 252 -8.14 0.38 20.70
N TRP A 253 -7.60 -0.68 20.10
CA TRP A 253 -6.92 -0.60 18.80
C TRP A 253 -7.87 -0.13 17.68
N ARG A 254 -9.09 -0.69 17.60
CA ARG A 254 -10.11 -0.22 16.63
C ARG A 254 -10.50 1.24 16.85
N ALA A 255 -10.56 1.71 18.11
CA ALA A 255 -10.82 3.13 18.40
C ALA A 255 -9.68 4.05 17.91
N LEU A 256 -8.41 3.61 18.00
CA LEU A 256 -7.27 4.34 17.41
C LEU A 256 -7.32 4.38 15.86
N CYS A 257 -7.99 3.41 15.22
CA CYS A 257 -8.27 3.40 13.78
C CYS A 257 -9.45 4.31 13.37
N THR A 258 -10.17 4.89 14.33
CA THR A 258 -11.27 5.84 14.10
C THR A 258 -11.10 7.09 14.94
N ASN A 259 -9.93 7.71 14.84
CA ASN A 259 -9.63 8.96 15.52
C ASN A 259 -10.30 10.14 14.79
N SER A 260 -11.43 10.61 15.33
CA SER A 260 -12.26 11.68 14.77
C SER A 260 -11.57 13.05 14.71
N THR A 261 -10.46 13.27 15.44
CA THR A 261 -9.65 14.49 15.29
C THR A 261 -9.03 14.62 13.90
N CYS A 262 -8.87 13.50 13.18
CA CYS A 262 -8.44 13.46 11.79
C CYS A 262 -9.58 13.66 10.77
N GLY A 263 -10.81 13.93 11.23
CA GLY A 263 -12.01 14.11 10.40
C GLY A 263 -12.97 12.91 10.45
N SER A 264 -14.01 12.96 9.61
CA SER A 264 -15.07 11.93 9.56
C SER A 264 -14.51 10.52 9.35
N THR A 265 -14.95 9.57 10.18
CA THR A 265 -14.42 8.21 10.27
C THR A 265 -15.47 7.22 10.80
N SER A 266 -15.39 5.95 10.39
CA SER A 266 -16.25 4.86 10.85
C SER A 266 -15.63 3.48 10.62
N VAL A 267 -15.93 2.52 11.50
CA VAL A 267 -15.74 1.08 11.21
C VAL A 267 -16.99 0.55 10.52
N SER A 268 -16.84 -0.14 9.39
CA SER A 268 -17.91 -0.89 8.73
C SER A 268 -17.98 -2.34 9.19
N SER A 269 -16.82 -2.96 9.48
CA SER A 269 -16.71 -4.34 9.93
C SER A 269 -15.31 -4.64 10.48
N TYR A 270 -15.16 -5.77 11.17
CA TYR A 270 -13.87 -6.38 11.47
C TYR A 270 -13.96 -7.91 11.38
N ALA A 271 -12.83 -8.58 11.21
CA ALA A 271 -12.74 -10.03 11.16
C ALA A 271 -11.41 -10.53 11.73
N ASN A 272 -11.48 -11.57 12.57
CA ASN A 272 -10.29 -12.33 12.99
C ASN A 272 -10.01 -13.45 11.98
N THR A 273 -8.74 -13.82 11.82
CA THR A 273 -8.24 -14.86 10.90
C THR A 273 -7.00 -15.54 11.47
N ALA A 274 -6.63 -16.72 10.95
CA ALA A 274 -5.35 -17.35 11.29
C ALA A 274 -4.15 -16.47 10.89
N GLY A 275 -3.07 -16.53 11.67
CA GLY A 275 -1.89 -15.67 11.49
C GLY A 275 -1.27 -15.70 10.10
N ASN A 276 -1.31 -16.85 9.41
CA ASN A 276 -0.74 -17.01 8.06
C ASN A 276 -1.48 -16.22 6.96
N VAL A 277 -2.69 -15.71 7.22
CA VAL A 277 -3.36 -14.78 6.29
C VAL A 277 -2.54 -13.48 6.22
N TYR A 278 -2.18 -13.09 5.00
CA TYR A 278 -1.46 -11.85 4.70
C TYR A 278 -2.44 -10.70 4.45
N TYR A 279 -3.48 -10.97 3.64
CA TYR A 279 -4.58 -10.07 3.36
C TYR A 279 -5.92 -10.80 3.34
N ARG A 280 -6.98 -10.15 3.83
CA ARG A 280 -8.37 -10.60 3.71
C ARG A 280 -9.20 -9.53 3.00
N ASN A 281 -9.80 -9.88 1.87
CA ASN A 281 -10.84 -9.07 1.22
C ASN A 281 -12.06 -8.98 2.16
N PRO A 282 -12.71 -7.81 2.35
CA PRO A 282 -14.06 -7.70 2.92
C PRO A 282 -14.99 -8.89 2.60
N ALA A 283 -15.07 -9.30 1.33
CA ALA A 283 -15.87 -10.43 0.82
C ALA A 283 -15.39 -11.85 1.24
N GLY A 284 -14.40 -11.94 2.12
CA GLY A 284 -13.94 -13.19 2.74
C GLY A 284 -12.84 -13.96 1.99
N SER A 285 -12.41 -13.50 0.82
CA SER A 285 -11.25 -14.09 0.14
C SER A 285 -9.95 -13.79 0.89
N LEU A 286 -9.04 -14.76 0.88
CA LEU A 286 -7.78 -14.78 1.60
C LEU A 286 -6.61 -14.78 0.61
N LEU A 287 -5.54 -14.10 0.99
CA LEU A 287 -4.28 -14.06 0.28
C LEU A 287 -3.13 -14.27 1.28
N TYR A 288 -2.08 -14.95 0.82
CA TYR A 288 -1.02 -15.52 1.65
C TYR A 288 0.36 -15.05 1.20
N ASP A 289 1.33 -15.04 2.12
CA ASP A 289 2.74 -14.67 1.89
C ASP A 289 3.62 -15.54 2.78
N ASN A 290 3.47 -16.87 2.66
CA ASN A 290 4.03 -17.85 3.60
C ASN A 290 5.56 -17.79 3.72
N ASN A 291 6.24 -17.34 2.65
CA ASN A 291 7.69 -17.20 2.58
C ASN A 291 8.18 -15.77 2.91
N LEU A 292 7.27 -14.85 3.25
CA LEU A 292 7.53 -13.44 3.50
C LEU A 292 8.19 -12.69 2.31
N VAL A 293 7.96 -13.14 1.08
CA VAL A 293 8.51 -12.52 -0.13
C VAL A 293 7.92 -11.12 -0.30
N ASN A 294 6.59 -11.00 -0.22
CA ASN A 294 5.91 -9.72 -0.34
C ASN A 294 6.19 -8.82 0.88
N THR A 295 6.21 -9.41 2.07
CA THR A 295 6.49 -8.77 3.35
C THR A 295 7.86 -8.09 3.32
N ASN A 296 8.92 -8.86 3.04
CA ASN A 296 10.29 -8.36 3.10
C ASN A 296 10.54 -7.33 2.00
N CYS A 297 9.97 -7.51 0.80
CA CYS A 297 10.02 -6.54 -0.29
C CYS A 297 9.34 -5.21 0.09
N THR A 298 8.10 -5.26 0.59
CA THR A 298 7.32 -4.09 1.03
C THR A 298 8.03 -3.33 2.16
N LEU A 299 8.55 -4.04 3.17
CA LEU A 299 9.29 -3.44 4.28
C LEU A 299 10.60 -2.80 3.81
N THR A 300 11.30 -3.40 2.84
CA THR A 300 12.50 -2.82 2.23
C THR A 300 12.16 -1.52 1.49
N ALA A 301 11.13 -1.53 0.65
CA ALA A 301 10.67 -0.38 -0.12
C ALA A 301 10.23 0.81 0.77
N PHE A 302 9.70 0.55 1.96
CA PHE A 302 9.25 1.58 2.90
C PHE A 302 10.26 1.86 4.05
N SER A 303 11.42 1.19 4.07
CA SER A 303 12.39 1.24 5.19
C SER A 303 12.88 2.65 5.54
N ALA A 304 13.17 3.46 4.53
CA ALA A 304 13.62 4.84 4.67
C ALA A 304 12.49 5.83 5.04
N LEU A 305 11.23 5.44 4.90
CA LEU A 305 10.08 6.34 5.05
C LEU A 305 9.69 6.54 6.53
N SER A 306 9.04 7.67 6.81
CA SER A 306 8.53 8.06 8.13
C SER A 306 7.44 9.12 8.00
N GLY A 307 6.53 9.19 8.98
CA GLY A 307 5.42 10.15 8.99
C GLY A 307 4.32 9.80 7.97
N CYS A 308 3.50 10.80 7.63
CA CYS A 308 2.27 10.60 6.85
C CYS A 308 2.39 10.97 5.36
N SER A 309 3.61 11.18 4.85
CA SER A 309 3.84 11.70 3.50
C SER A 309 3.51 10.69 2.38
N ALA A 310 2.79 11.19 1.38
CA ALA A 310 2.44 10.50 0.13
C ALA A 310 3.01 11.31 -1.07
N PRO A 311 3.12 10.74 -2.29
CA PRO A 311 2.69 9.40 -2.71
C PRO A 311 3.54 8.26 -2.11
N VAL A 312 2.92 7.12 -1.85
CA VAL A 312 3.60 5.89 -1.45
C VAL A 312 4.38 5.30 -2.65
N PRO A 313 5.63 4.81 -2.47
CA PRO A 313 6.35 4.09 -3.54
C PRO A 313 5.59 2.85 -4.03
N SER A 314 5.72 2.52 -5.31
CA SER A 314 5.00 1.35 -5.86
C SER A 314 5.63 0.04 -5.41
N THR A 315 4.87 -0.77 -4.68
CA THR A 315 5.20 -2.16 -4.33
C THR A 315 4.68 -3.18 -5.33
N ALA A 316 4.19 -2.76 -6.51
CA ALA A 316 3.70 -3.66 -7.57
C ALA A 316 4.77 -4.60 -8.15
N HIS A 317 6.06 -4.37 -7.84
CA HIS A 317 7.18 -5.25 -8.17
C HIS A 317 7.41 -6.37 -7.13
N CYS A 318 6.72 -6.34 -5.99
CA CYS A 318 6.84 -7.35 -4.94
C CYS A 318 5.98 -8.58 -5.27
N GLY A 319 6.63 -9.72 -5.52
CA GLY A 319 5.98 -11.02 -5.70
C GLY A 319 5.48 -11.66 -4.40
N PHE A 320 5.27 -12.99 -4.44
CA PHE A 320 4.82 -13.87 -3.35
C PHE A 320 5.59 -15.19 -3.39
#